data_AF-A0A0S8E3Z2-F1
#
_entry.id   AF-A0A0S8E3Z2-F1
#
_cell.length_a   1.000
_cell.length_b   1.000
_cell.length_c   1.000
_cell.angle_alpha   90.00
_cell.angle_beta   90.00
_cell.angle_gamma   90.00
#
_symmetry.space_group_name_H-M   'P 1'
#
loop_
_entity.id
_entity.type
_entity.pdbx_description
1 polymer ?
#
loop_
_entity_poly.entity_id
_entity_poly.type
_entity_poly.pdbx_seq_one_letter_code
_entity_poly.pdbx_strand_id
1 'polypeptide(L)'
;MPYYKPIKDLSAAERKRTVAGLQRLRAQFAEVKFPGKKSLKSLILGTWNIRNFDDDRFNYGPRLKESLHYIAEILSRFDVVAVQEICSDLAPLNRLMGLLGRQYDYIMTDVTHSGLGGNKERLGFIYDKHK
;
A
#
# COMPACT_ATOMS: atom_id res chain seq x y z
N MET A 1 -10.81 4.67 -4.88
CA MET A 1 -9.68 5.35 -5.57
C MET A 1 -8.86 6.05 -4.50
N PRO A 2 -7.52 6.04 -4.58
CA PRO A 2 -6.69 6.66 -3.54
C PRO A 2 -6.96 8.16 -3.39
N TYR A 3 -6.72 8.65 -2.18
CA TYR A 3 -6.80 10.05 -1.80
C TYR A 3 -5.53 10.81 -2.21
N TYR A 4 -5.64 11.57 -3.29
CA TYR A 4 -4.51 12.25 -3.93
C TYR A 4 -4.26 13.70 -3.47
N LYS A 5 -5.11 14.26 -2.59
CA LYS A 5 -4.94 15.64 -2.10
C LYS A 5 -3.53 15.92 -1.55
N PRO A 6 -2.88 15.02 -0.79
CA PRO A 6 -1.54 15.26 -0.23
C PRO A 6 -0.43 15.46 -1.27
N ILE A 7 -0.65 15.10 -2.55
CA ILE A 7 0.31 15.38 -3.64
C ILE A 7 0.54 16.90 -3.80
N LYS A 8 -0.43 17.73 -3.40
CA LYS A 8 -0.30 19.19 -3.46
C LYS A 8 0.76 19.74 -2.50
N ASP A 9 1.09 18.99 -1.46
CA ASP A 9 2.04 19.38 -0.42
C ASP A 9 3.49 19.01 -0.78
N LEU A 10 3.70 18.36 -1.94
CA LEU A 10 5.02 18.04 -2.47
C LEU A 10 5.64 19.23 -3.21
N SER A 11 6.97 19.26 -3.31
CA SER A 11 7.64 20.25 -4.16
C SER A 11 7.17 20.13 -5.61
N ALA A 12 7.30 21.21 -6.40
CA ALA A 12 6.84 21.21 -7.79
C ALA A 12 7.48 20.08 -8.62
N ALA A 13 8.77 19.79 -8.40
CA ALA A 13 9.49 18.72 -9.07
C ALA A 13 8.99 17.33 -8.65
N GLU A 14 8.87 17.06 -7.35
CA GLU A 14 8.36 15.79 -6.81
C GLU A 14 6.92 15.55 -7.24
N ARG A 15 6.07 16.57 -7.18
CA ARG A 15 4.69 16.52 -7.63
C ARG A 15 4.59 16.10 -9.10
N LYS A 16 5.38 16.74 -9.97
CA LYS A 16 5.40 16.42 -11.41
C LYS A 16 5.82 14.97 -11.64
N ARG A 17 6.88 14.50 -10.95
CA ARG A 17 7.33 13.10 -11.05
C ARG A 17 6.28 12.11 -10.53
N THR A 18 5.70 12.38 -9.36
CA THR A 18 4.68 11.54 -8.72
C THR A 18 3.46 11.37 -9.63
N VAL A 19 2.95 12.46 -10.20
CA VAL A 19 1.81 12.41 -11.14
C VAL A 19 2.16 11.61 -12.39
N ALA A 20 3.34 11.84 -12.97
CA ALA A 20 3.78 11.10 -14.14
C ALA A 20 3.93 9.59 -13.86
N GLY A 21 4.46 9.21 -12.68
CA GLY A 21 4.56 7.81 -12.29
C GLY A 21 3.20 7.14 -12.06
N LEU A 22 2.26 7.84 -11.44
CA LEU A 22 0.88 7.35 -11.27
C LEU A 22 0.20 7.14 -12.63
N GLN A 23 0.40 8.05 -13.58
CA GLN A 23 -0.11 7.90 -14.94
C GLN A 23 0.48 6.67 -15.63
N ARG A 24 1.79 6.44 -15.51
CA ARG A 24 2.45 5.24 -16.05
C ARG A 24 1.90 3.95 -15.43
N LEU A 25 1.74 3.89 -14.09
CA LEU A 25 1.16 2.73 -13.41
C LEU A 25 -0.26 2.43 -13.92
N ARG A 26 -1.10 3.46 -14.07
CA ARG A 26 -2.45 3.31 -14.61
C ARG A 26 -2.46 2.78 -16.03
N ALA A 27 -1.57 3.30 -16.87
CA ALA A 27 -1.44 2.83 -18.25
C ALA A 27 -1.03 1.36 -18.28
N GLN A 28 -0.06 0.95 -17.48
CA GLN A 28 0.38 -0.45 -17.39
C GLN A 28 -0.75 -1.39 -16.94
N PHE A 29 -1.53 -1.02 -15.93
CA PHE A 29 -2.69 -1.82 -15.51
C PHE A 29 -3.74 -1.96 -16.63
N ALA A 30 -3.93 -0.92 -17.44
CA ALA A 30 -4.84 -0.96 -18.58
C ALA A 30 -4.29 -1.86 -19.72
N GLU A 31 -2.99 -1.75 -20.03
CA GLU A 31 -2.32 -2.56 -21.06
C GLU A 31 -2.41 -4.06 -20.74
N VAL A 32 -2.14 -4.44 -19.49
CA VAL A 32 -2.24 -5.85 -19.05
C VAL A 32 -3.68 -6.30 -18.80
N LYS A 33 -4.67 -5.43 -19.04
CA LYS A 33 -6.11 -5.68 -18.82
C LYS A 33 -6.41 -6.22 -17.42
N PHE A 34 -5.78 -5.62 -16.40
CA PHE A 34 -5.98 -6.01 -15.02
C PHE A 34 -7.48 -5.95 -14.67
N PRO A 35 -8.04 -6.98 -14.00
CA PRO A 35 -9.47 -7.04 -13.75
C PRO A 35 -9.94 -5.85 -12.92
N GLY A 36 -11.04 -5.23 -13.35
CA GLY A 36 -11.73 -4.22 -12.54
C GLY A 36 -12.52 -4.87 -11.40
N LYS A 37 -12.59 -4.19 -10.25
CA LYS A 37 -13.41 -4.62 -9.11
C LYS A 37 -14.89 -4.63 -9.51
N LYS A 38 -15.58 -5.75 -9.22
CA LYS A 38 -17.03 -5.92 -9.43
C LYS A 38 -17.66 -6.32 -8.09
N SER A 39 -18.43 -5.42 -7.47
CA SER A 39 -18.89 -5.61 -6.08
C SER A 39 -19.64 -6.92 -5.83
N LEU A 40 -20.49 -7.35 -6.76
CA LEU A 40 -21.37 -8.53 -6.54
C LEU A 40 -20.99 -9.78 -7.36
N LYS A 41 -19.84 -9.78 -8.04
CA LYS A 41 -19.52 -10.84 -9.02
C LYS A 41 -18.18 -11.54 -8.82
N SER A 42 -17.19 -10.85 -8.28
CA SER A 42 -15.84 -11.39 -8.21
C SER A 42 -15.02 -10.71 -7.14
N LEU A 43 -14.19 -11.47 -6.43
CA LEU A 43 -13.20 -10.96 -5.48
C LEU A 43 -11.81 -10.96 -6.13
N ILE A 44 -11.10 -9.84 -6.04
CA ILE A 44 -9.69 -9.70 -6.43
C ILE A 44 -8.85 -9.73 -5.17
N LEU A 45 -8.21 -10.89 -4.94
CA LEU A 45 -7.29 -11.12 -3.82
C LEU A 45 -5.85 -11.03 -4.30
N GLY A 46 -5.02 -10.33 -3.54
CA GLY A 46 -3.58 -10.24 -3.76
C GLY A 46 -2.79 -10.66 -2.51
N THR A 47 -1.54 -11.04 -2.72
CA THR A 47 -0.54 -11.11 -1.66
C THR A 47 0.66 -10.26 -2.08
N TRP A 48 1.22 -9.51 -1.15
CA TRP A 48 2.36 -8.64 -1.44
C TRP A 48 3.31 -8.60 -0.25
N ASN A 49 4.51 -9.10 -0.47
CA ASN A 49 5.63 -8.83 0.40
C ASN A 49 6.20 -7.45 0.10
N ILE A 50 6.04 -6.52 1.05
CA ILE A 50 6.61 -5.16 0.95
C ILE A 50 7.79 -5.10 1.89
N ARG A 51 8.99 -5.39 1.35
CA ARG A 51 10.25 -5.48 2.10
C ARG A 51 10.35 -4.44 3.22
N ASN A 52 10.54 -4.93 4.45
CA ASN A 52 10.68 -4.15 5.69
C ASN A 52 9.78 -2.92 5.65
N PHE A 53 8.45 -3.10 5.73
CA PHE A 53 7.49 -2.08 5.31
C PHE A 53 7.72 -0.72 6.00
N ASP A 54 8.50 0.08 5.28
CA ASP A 54 9.03 1.41 5.60
C ASP A 54 9.95 1.54 6.82
N ASP A 55 10.53 0.43 7.25
CA ASP A 55 11.52 0.40 8.31
C ASP A 55 12.95 0.64 7.76
N ASP A 56 13.72 1.45 8.48
CA ASP A 56 15.05 1.90 8.05
C ASP A 56 16.22 1.12 8.67
N ARG A 57 15.95 -0.02 9.35
CA ARG A 57 16.98 -0.89 9.94
C ARG A 57 18.11 -1.30 8.97
N PHE A 58 17.90 -1.20 7.65
CA PHE A 58 18.85 -1.60 6.62
C PHE A 58 19.24 -0.47 5.65
N ASN A 59 19.00 0.81 5.98
CA ASN A 59 19.28 1.98 5.13
C ASN A 59 18.52 1.98 3.77
N TYR A 60 17.35 1.35 3.74
CA TYR A 60 16.46 1.35 2.57
C TYR A 60 15.17 2.13 2.83
N GLY A 61 15.07 2.80 3.98
CA GLY A 61 13.95 3.64 4.38
C GLY A 61 14.40 5.03 4.82
N PRO A 62 13.47 5.83 5.39
CA PRO A 62 12.05 5.75 5.08
C PRO A 62 11.80 6.02 3.59
N ARG A 63 10.77 5.39 3.02
CA ARG A 63 10.35 5.56 1.63
C ARG A 63 9.95 7.01 1.38
N LEU A 64 10.14 7.43 0.14
CA LEU A 64 9.66 8.71 -0.34
C LEU A 64 8.13 8.79 -0.25
N LYS A 65 7.59 9.99 0.01
CA LYS A 65 6.14 10.25 -0.08
C LYS A 65 5.57 9.80 -1.43
N GLU A 66 6.33 10.02 -2.49
CA GLU A 66 6.06 9.55 -3.86
C GLU A 66 5.83 8.02 -3.90
N SER A 67 6.68 7.22 -3.25
CA SER A 67 6.57 5.76 -3.21
C SER A 67 5.29 5.29 -2.53
N LEU A 68 4.85 5.96 -1.47
CA LEU A 68 3.59 5.62 -0.77
C LEU A 68 2.36 5.86 -1.66
N HIS A 69 2.38 6.88 -2.54
CA HIS A 69 1.31 7.07 -3.52
C HIS A 69 1.24 5.93 -4.54
N TYR A 70 2.39 5.41 -4.97
CA TYR A 70 2.43 4.26 -5.88
C TYR A 70 1.92 2.98 -5.21
N ILE A 71 2.33 2.72 -3.97
CA ILE A 71 1.84 1.58 -3.18
C ILE A 71 0.31 1.67 -3.00
N ALA A 72 -0.21 2.85 -2.66
CA ALA A 72 -1.65 3.07 -2.53
C ALA A 72 -2.41 2.84 -3.85
N GLU A 73 -1.88 3.31 -4.98
CA GLU A 73 -2.51 3.09 -6.30
C GLU A 73 -2.56 1.60 -6.65
N ILE A 74 -1.48 0.85 -6.40
CA ILE A 74 -1.43 -0.59 -6.65
C ILE A 74 -2.43 -1.32 -5.74
N LEU A 75 -2.39 -1.09 -4.42
CA LEU A 75 -3.30 -1.74 -3.46
C LEU A 75 -4.77 -1.43 -3.76
N SER A 76 -5.08 -0.24 -4.27
CA SER A 76 -6.45 0.15 -4.58
C SER A 76 -7.13 -0.66 -5.70
N ARG A 77 -6.34 -1.46 -6.44
CA ARG A 77 -6.84 -2.37 -7.50
C ARG A 77 -7.42 -3.66 -6.95
N PHE A 78 -7.09 -4.01 -5.72
CA PHE A 78 -7.54 -5.23 -5.06
C PHE A 78 -8.71 -4.96 -4.13
N ASP A 79 -9.53 -5.98 -3.94
CA ASP A 79 -10.57 -5.99 -2.92
C ASP A 79 -9.97 -6.36 -1.55
N VAL A 80 -9.02 -7.31 -1.53
CA VAL A 80 -8.27 -7.73 -0.34
C VAL A 80 -6.81 -7.96 -0.73
N VAL A 81 -5.87 -7.49 0.09
CA VAL A 81 -4.44 -7.78 -0.07
C VAL A 81 -3.83 -8.21 1.24
N ALA A 82 -3.18 -9.38 1.25
CA ALA A 82 -2.31 -9.80 2.34
C ALA A 82 -0.94 -9.12 2.19
N VAL A 83 -0.62 -8.17 3.06
CA VAL A 83 0.65 -7.44 3.11
C VAL A 83 1.55 -8.06 4.18
N GLN A 84 2.76 -8.44 3.77
CA GLN A 84 3.77 -9.06 4.64
C GLN A 84 4.87 -8.06 5.03
N GLU A 85 5.65 -8.42 6.04
CA GLU A 85 6.76 -7.63 6.60
C GLU A 85 6.32 -6.26 7.17
N ILE A 86 5.12 -6.20 7.76
CA ILE A 86 4.68 -5.00 8.50
C ILE A 86 5.46 -4.93 9.81
N CYS A 87 6.35 -3.94 9.93
CA CYS A 87 7.23 -3.79 11.07
C CYS A 87 6.52 -3.33 12.35
N SER A 88 7.26 -3.23 13.46
CA SER A 88 6.75 -2.79 14.76
C SER A 88 6.15 -1.38 14.73
N ASP A 89 6.78 -0.46 13.97
CA ASP A 89 6.27 0.88 13.73
C ASP A 89 5.14 0.86 12.70
N LEU A 90 3.96 1.32 13.11
CA LEU A 90 2.77 1.39 12.27
C LEU A 90 2.59 2.76 11.62
N ALA A 91 3.44 3.75 11.89
CA ALA A 91 3.34 5.06 11.24
C ALA A 91 3.30 4.97 9.70
N PRO A 92 4.08 4.11 9.03
CA PRO A 92 4.01 3.92 7.58
C PRO A 92 2.67 3.35 7.10
N LEU A 93 2.15 2.35 7.82
CA LEU A 93 0.85 1.78 7.54
C LEU A 93 -0.25 2.81 7.70
N ASN A 94 -0.20 3.62 8.77
CA ASN A 94 -1.16 4.69 8.99
C ASN A 94 -1.13 5.73 7.87
N ARG A 95 0.06 6.11 7.38
CA ARG A 95 0.21 6.98 6.20
C ARG A 95 -0.42 6.36 4.96
N LEU A 96 -0.13 5.09 4.69
CA LEU A 96 -0.69 4.36 3.55
C LEU A 96 -2.22 4.25 3.62
N MET A 97 -2.78 3.92 4.78
CA MET A 97 -4.24 3.86 4.97
C MET A 97 -4.89 5.24 4.77
N GLY A 98 -4.22 6.31 5.20
CA GLY A 98 -4.65 7.68 4.90
C GLY A 98 -4.69 7.99 3.39
N LEU A 99 -3.75 7.45 2.62
CA LEU A 99 -3.73 7.57 1.15
C LEU A 99 -4.74 6.64 0.46
N LEU A 100 -5.02 5.46 0.99
CA LEU A 100 -6.08 4.59 0.48
C LEU A 100 -7.48 5.19 0.74
N GLY A 101 -7.60 5.96 1.82
CA GLY A 101 -8.83 6.66 2.20
C GLY A 101 -9.81 5.77 2.97
N ARG A 102 -10.91 6.37 3.40
CA ARG A 102 -11.90 5.77 4.32
C ARG A 102 -12.59 4.50 3.81
N GLN A 103 -12.48 4.18 2.53
CA GLN A 103 -13.05 2.98 1.94
C GLN A 103 -12.27 1.71 2.31
N TYR A 104 -10.99 1.82 2.66
CA TYR A 104 -10.17 0.69 3.06
C TYR A 104 -10.08 0.59 4.58
N ASP A 105 -9.93 -0.64 5.06
CA ASP A 105 -9.62 -0.98 6.45
C ASP A 105 -8.60 -2.12 6.49
N TYR A 106 -8.11 -2.48 7.69
CA TYR A 106 -7.17 -3.58 7.83
C TYR A 106 -7.36 -4.38 9.12
N ILE A 107 -6.96 -5.65 9.06
CA ILE A 107 -6.70 -6.50 10.23
C ILE A 107 -5.26 -6.96 10.18
N MET A 108 -4.63 -7.19 11.33
CA MET A 108 -3.25 -7.68 11.39
C MET A 108 -3.04 -8.66 12.52
N THR A 109 -2.06 -9.55 12.35
CA THR A 109 -1.56 -10.39 13.44
C THR A 109 -0.82 -9.54 14.46
N ASP A 110 -0.61 -10.08 15.66
CA ASP A 110 0.36 -9.50 16.59
C ASP A 110 1.80 -9.71 16.06
N VAL A 111 2.79 -9.06 16.69
CA VAL A 111 4.19 -9.27 16.38
C VAL A 111 4.57 -10.74 16.55
N THR A 112 5.28 -11.26 15.56
CA THR A 112 5.96 -12.54 15.73
C THR A 112 6.93 -12.47 16.91
N HIS A 113 6.83 -13.44 17.82
CA HIS A 113 7.63 -13.45 19.05
C HIS A 113 9.13 -13.52 18.71
N SER A 114 9.91 -12.56 19.22
CA SER A 114 11.34 -12.45 18.90
C SER A 114 12.17 -13.65 19.36
N GLY A 115 11.71 -14.39 20.37
CA GLY A 115 12.36 -15.62 20.86
C GLY A 115 12.20 -16.84 19.95
N LEU A 116 11.33 -16.79 18.93
CA LEU A 116 11.07 -17.88 17.98
C LEU A 116 11.67 -17.61 16.59
N GLY A 117 12.53 -16.59 16.46
CA GLY A 117 13.14 -16.21 15.18
C GLY A 117 12.26 -15.31 14.30
N GLY A 118 11.19 -14.74 14.83
CA GLY A 118 10.37 -13.74 14.13
C GLY A 118 11.01 -12.34 14.17
N ASN A 119 11.15 -11.69 13.02
CA ASN A 119 11.76 -10.35 12.88
C ASN A 119 10.93 -9.19 13.48
N LYS A 120 10.03 -9.48 14.43
CA LYS A 120 9.03 -8.55 15.00
C LYS A 120 8.12 -7.94 13.94
N GLU A 121 7.80 -8.75 12.93
CA GLU A 121 6.94 -8.40 11.81
C GLU A 121 5.55 -9.00 11.97
N ARG A 122 4.60 -8.42 11.23
CA ARG A 122 3.19 -8.81 11.18
C ARG A 122 2.77 -9.13 9.76
N LEU A 123 1.76 -9.98 9.68
CA LEU A 123 0.95 -10.13 8.48
C LEU A 123 -0.31 -9.27 8.63
N GLY A 124 -0.58 -8.43 7.63
CA GLY A 124 -1.80 -7.61 7.58
C GLY A 124 -2.66 -7.97 6.38
N PHE A 125 -3.98 -7.86 6.52
CA PHE A 125 -4.92 -7.90 5.41
C PHE A 125 -5.56 -6.53 5.28
N ILE A 126 -5.32 -5.85 4.16
CA ILE A 126 -5.97 -4.58 3.82
C ILE A 126 -7.13 -4.88 2.88
N TYR A 127 -8.33 -4.39 3.17
CA TYR A 127 -9.54 -4.72 2.43
C TYR A 127 -10.46 -3.52 2.18
N ASP A 128 -11.17 -3.54 1.06
CA ASP A 128 -12.22 -2.57 0.72
C ASP A 128 -13.50 -2.92 1.51
N LYS A 129 -14.01 -2.00 2.33
CA LYS A 129 -15.19 -2.21 3.18
C LYS A 129 -16.50 -2.29 2.40
N HIS A 130 -16.51 -1.87 1.14
CA HIS A 130 -17.69 -1.90 0.29
C HIS A 130 -17.73 -3.16 -0.59
N LYS A 131 -16.89 -4.15 -0.28
CA LYS A 131 -16.89 -5.43 -0.97
C LYS A 131 -17.94 -6.39 -0.41
#